data_AF-A0A261B137-F1
#
_entry.id   AF-A0A261B137-F1
#
_cell.length_a   1.000
_cell.length_b   1.000
_cell.length_c   1.000
_cell.angle_alpha   90.00
_cell.angle_beta   90.00
_cell.angle_gamma   90.00
#
_symmetry.space_group_name_H-M   'P 1'
#
loop_
_entity.id
_entity.type
_entity.pdbx_description
1 polymer ?
#
loop_
_entity_poly.entity_id
_entity_poly.type
_entity_poly.pdbx_seq_one_letter_code
_entity_poly.pdbx_strand_id
1 'polypeptide(L)'
;MTFIVLYGWRGTLSLSDYQHGPPGSKCTHGKTELDLCISPPRSEIETTTSPKSKIETTALSRSEMETTARFGYTDFIKHCLTEEEYNQRYARFLQHRNETRVEAENTDRVDVANAFQIANMHELKYDMTLEKEARKMKSCDDYKHGVNYRVAFYGERERNAIWQEFLKSVNKTSNYFVENTHPLQTAYIECDLTTTCHLDALRYDNVRDIASEPRFGYTNIIKHCLTEEEFNKHWADNPLPKIKSLNALRGNDAGIYEIANMHELKYDMTLEKEARKMKSCEDIKHGVNYRVGFYGERESRAIWQELMKNKKYPSEYFQEEEHPLQTSVIQCALTATCRLNATRVGFTDFIELCRTEEEFNNPANLPKTRIEYINMGRAETAKVHQIANMHELKYDMALEKEVRKMKSCDDYKHGVNYRVEFYGRKESDAVWKEFVKKSANKTADSYSETSHPLLTSFIECELTTNCSMKTIIANKPDDNFYPTFIHLYGWRGTLSLSDYQHGPPGSKCTHGKTKLDLCISPPRSEIETTAPSRSNSDANGSSSGNNGGSEGMNSFFVYLSIAFVSLFL
;
A
#
# COMPACT_ATOMS: atom_id res chain seq x y z
N MET A 1 -8.70 1.65 -6.27
CA MET A 1 -9.02 1.16 -7.62
C MET A 1 -9.79 2.23 -8.37
N THR A 2 -9.31 2.59 -9.56
CA THR A 2 -9.94 3.58 -10.46
C THR A 2 -10.77 2.93 -11.56
N PHE A 3 -10.78 1.60 -11.63
CA PHE A 3 -11.54 0.79 -12.57
C PHE A 3 -12.09 -0.46 -11.86
N ILE A 4 -13.05 -1.12 -12.51
CA ILE A 4 -13.64 -2.39 -12.10
C ILE A 4 -13.54 -3.38 -13.27
N VAL A 5 -13.25 -4.64 -12.97
CA VAL A 5 -13.32 -5.73 -13.95
C VAL A 5 -14.37 -6.73 -13.49
N LEU A 6 -15.34 -7.02 -14.36
CA LEU A 6 -16.36 -8.04 -14.12
C LEU A 6 -16.05 -9.26 -14.97
N TYR A 7 -16.07 -10.44 -14.36
CA TYR A 7 -16.00 -11.73 -15.04
C TYR A 7 -17.39 -12.37 -15.00
N GLY A 8 -17.90 -12.81 -16.15
CA GLY A 8 -19.16 -13.52 -16.27
C GLY A 8 -18.99 -14.85 -17.02
N TRP A 9 -19.98 -15.72 -17.04
CA TRP A 9 -21.32 -15.55 -16.46
C TRP A 9 -21.47 -16.08 -15.02
N ARG A 10 -20.51 -16.83 -14.47
CA ARG A 10 -20.74 -17.48 -13.17
C ARG A 10 -20.49 -16.50 -12.01
N GLY A 11 -21.49 -16.22 -11.17
CA GLY A 11 -21.32 -15.39 -9.97
C GLY A 11 -20.64 -16.09 -8.79
N THR A 12 -20.72 -17.41 -8.76
CA THR A 12 -20.22 -18.25 -7.66
C THR A 12 -18.91 -18.93 -8.00
N LEU A 13 -18.08 -19.20 -6.99
CA LEU A 13 -16.87 -20.02 -7.11
C LEU A 13 -16.97 -21.19 -6.14
N SER A 14 -16.65 -22.40 -6.60
CA SER A 14 -16.65 -23.61 -5.78
C SER A 14 -15.55 -24.57 -6.20
N LEU A 15 -15.13 -25.46 -5.29
CA LEU A 15 -14.13 -26.49 -5.59
C LEU A 15 -14.57 -27.40 -6.76
N SER A 16 -15.86 -27.70 -6.86
CA SER A 16 -16.42 -28.52 -7.95
C SER A 16 -16.35 -27.86 -9.34
N ASP A 17 -16.05 -26.56 -9.41
CA ASP A 17 -15.90 -25.89 -10.69
C ASP A 17 -14.63 -26.34 -11.43
N TYR A 18 -13.64 -26.88 -10.71
CA TYR A 18 -12.40 -27.41 -11.27
C TYR A 18 -12.52 -28.91 -11.55
N GLN A 19 -12.69 -29.28 -12.82
CA GLN A 19 -12.74 -30.68 -13.22
C GLN A 19 -11.36 -31.17 -13.63
N HIS A 20 -10.90 -32.27 -13.04
CA HIS A 20 -9.60 -32.86 -13.35
C HIS A 20 -9.59 -33.57 -14.71
N GLY A 21 -8.49 -33.39 -15.44
CA GLY A 21 -8.18 -34.13 -16.65
C GLY A 21 -7.35 -33.30 -17.63
N PRO A 22 -7.02 -33.88 -18.81
CA PRO A 22 -6.37 -33.12 -19.87
C PRO A 22 -7.22 -31.88 -20.24
N PRO A 23 -6.60 -30.73 -20.49
CA PRO A 23 -7.31 -29.54 -20.97
C PRO A 23 -8.21 -29.86 -22.15
N GLY A 24 -9.42 -29.31 -22.11
CA GLY A 24 -10.42 -29.54 -23.12
C GLY A 24 -11.18 -30.87 -23.06
N SER A 25 -10.77 -31.83 -22.20
CA SER A 25 -11.38 -33.18 -22.17
C SER A 25 -12.79 -33.22 -21.59
N LYS A 26 -13.27 -32.13 -20.96
CA LYS A 26 -14.61 -32.01 -20.38
C LYS A 26 -15.44 -30.89 -21.03
N CYS A 27 -15.07 -30.43 -22.23
CA CYS A 27 -15.87 -29.45 -22.95
C CYS A 27 -17.14 -30.06 -23.54
N THR A 28 -18.29 -29.42 -23.29
CA THR A 28 -19.59 -29.87 -23.80
C THR A 28 -19.92 -29.33 -25.18
N HIS A 29 -19.33 -28.20 -25.57
CA HIS A 29 -19.65 -27.47 -26.82
C HIS A 29 -18.44 -27.37 -27.76
N GLY A 30 -17.51 -28.33 -27.65
CA GLY A 30 -16.26 -28.31 -28.39
C GLY A 30 -15.18 -27.45 -27.72
N LYS A 31 -14.02 -27.39 -28.38
CA LYS A 31 -12.82 -26.70 -27.89
C LYS A 31 -12.23 -25.83 -28.99
N THR A 32 -11.56 -24.77 -28.59
CA THR A 32 -10.75 -23.90 -29.46
C THR A 32 -9.48 -24.63 -29.91
N GLU A 33 -8.72 -24.03 -30.83
CA GLU A 33 -7.40 -24.55 -31.24
C GLU A 33 -6.40 -24.62 -30.07
N LEU A 34 -6.65 -23.85 -29.01
CA LEU A 34 -5.84 -23.82 -27.78
C LEU A 34 -6.36 -24.79 -26.69
N ASP A 35 -7.27 -25.71 -27.03
CA ASP A 35 -7.87 -26.67 -26.10
C ASP A 35 -8.70 -26.06 -24.95
N LEU A 36 -9.05 -24.77 -25.04
CA LEU A 36 -10.05 -24.14 -24.15
C LEU A 36 -11.47 -24.49 -24.60
N CYS A 37 -12.38 -24.70 -23.64
CA CYS A 37 -13.79 -24.96 -23.92
C CYS A 37 -14.49 -23.76 -24.55
N ILE A 38 -15.26 -24.03 -25.61
CA ILE A 38 -16.12 -23.02 -26.23
C ILE A 38 -17.33 -22.84 -25.33
N SER A 39 -17.67 -21.58 -25.05
CA SER A 39 -18.79 -21.24 -24.18
C SER A 39 -20.14 -21.53 -24.85
N PRO A 40 -21.14 -22.07 -24.12
CA PRO A 40 -22.48 -22.26 -24.67
C PRO A 40 -23.13 -20.93 -25.07
N PRO A 41 -24.13 -20.94 -25.96
CA PRO A 41 -24.99 -19.79 -26.20
C PRO A 41 -25.65 -19.32 -24.89
N ARG A 42 -25.74 -18.00 -24.69
CA ARG A 42 -26.29 -17.39 -23.45
C ARG A 42 -27.69 -17.89 -23.05
N SER A 43 -28.51 -18.29 -24.03
CA SER A 43 -29.84 -18.87 -23.80
C SER A 43 -29.83 -20.24 -23.09
N GLU A 44 -28.79 -21.04 -23.29
CA GLU A 44 -28.60 -22.34 -22.62
C GLU A 44 -28.00 -22.16 -21.22
N ILE A 45 -27.24 -21.08 -21.05
CA ILE A 45 -26.58 -20.69 -19.82
C ILE A 45 -27.61 -20.23 -18.75
N GLU A 46 -28.59 -19.41 -19.14
CA GLU A 46 -29.61 -18.89 -18.21
C GLU A 46 -30.57 -19.97 -17.67
N THR A 47 -30.69 -21.12 -18.33
CA THR A 47 -31.63 -22.19 -17.96
C THR A 47 -31.08 -23.22 -16.97
N THR A 48 -29.77 -23.25 -16.73
CA THR A 48 -29.10 -24.28 -15.89
C THR A 48 -28.90 -23.89 -14.43
N THR A 49 -29.26 -22.67 -13.99
CA THR A 49 -28.94 -22.13 -12.65
C THR A 49 -30.13 -21.73 -11.78
N SER A 50 -31.35 -22.22 -12.03
CA SER A 50 -32.48 -21.94 -11.13
C SER A 50 -32.76 -23.12 -10.16
N PRO A 51 -32.39 -23.02 -8.86
CA PRO A 51 -33.16 -23.67 -7.82
C PRO A 51 -34.47 -22.89 -7.67
N LYS A 52 -35.59 -23.59 -7.85
CA LYS A 52 -36.95 -23.09 -7.60
C LYS A 52 -37.05 -22.47 -6.20
N SER A 53 -36.97 -21.14 -6.10
CA SER A 53 -37.61 -20.40 -5.02
C SER A 53 -38.59 -19.42 -5.66
N LYS A 54 -39.88 -19.68 -5.41
CA LYS A 54 -40.97 -18.78 -5.78
C LYS A 54 -40.80 -17.51 -4.95
N ILE A 55 -40.44 -16.41 -5.60
CA ILE A 55 -40.81 -15.08 -5.16
C ILE A 55 -41.48 -14.43 -6.36
N GLU A 56 -42.82 -14.37 -6.31
CA GLU A 56 -43.62 -13.56 -7.22
C GLU A 56 -43.13 -12.12 -7.14
N THR A 57 -42.59 -11.60 -8.24
CA THR A 57 -42.49 -10.16 -8.44
C THR A 57 -43.32 -9.83 -9.67
N THR A 58 -44.41 -9.13 -9.41
CA THR A 58 -45.41 -8.68 -10.37
C THR A 58 -44.72 -7.88 -11.48
N ALA A 59 -44.95 -8.29 -12.73
CA ALA A 59 -44.48 -7.58 -13.91
C ALA A 59 -45.13 -6.19 -13.99
N LEU A 60 -44.31 -5.14 -14.22
CA LEU A 60 -44.78 -3.90 -14.82
C LEU A 60 -44.28 -3.82 -16.26
N SER A 61 -45.20 -3.38 -17.12
CA SER A 61 -45.16 -3.49 -18.57
C SER A 61 -44.16 -2.57 -19.26
N ARG A 62 -43.67 -3.09 -20.38
CA ARG A 62 -42.91 -2.45 -21.46
C ARG A 62 -43.66 -1.28 -22.09
N SER A 63 -43.72 -0.12 -21.44
CA SER A 63 -44.07 1.16 -22.08
C SER A 63 -43.85 2.33 -21.12
N GLU A 64 -42.60 2.76 -20.95
CA GLU A 64 -42.28 4.11 -20.45
C GLU A 64 -40.80 4.38 -20.78
N MET A 65 -40.50 4.27 -22.07
CA MET A 65 -39.29 4.81 -22.68
C MET A 65 -39.75 6.00 -23.51
N GLU A 66 -39.74 7.19 -22.89
CA GLU A 66 -39.28 8.46 -23.48
C GLU A 66 -39.78 9.68 -22.69
N THR A 67 -38.86 10.65 -22.55
CA THR A 67 -39.07 12.04 -22.11
C THR A 67 -39.29 12.33 -20.62
N THR A 68 -38.19 12.53 -19.89
CA THR A 68 -38.00 13.79 -19.15
C THR A 68 -36.53 14.00 -18.78
N ALA A 69 -36.02 15.19 -19.10
CA ALA A 69 -34.66 15.62 -18.87
C ALA A 69 -34.47 16.20 -17.45
N ARG A 70 -33.25 16.02 -16.93
CA ARG A 70 -32.57 16.74 -15.83
C ARG A 70 -33.16 16.61 -14.41
N PHE A 71 -32.44 15.92 -13.52
CA PHE A 71 -31.73 16.50 -12.37
C PHE A 71 -30.91 15.42 -11.64
N GLY A 72 -29.57 15.59 -11.62
CA GLY A 72 -28.60 15.07 -10.63
C GLY A 72 -28.60 13.59 -10.24
N TYR A 73 -27.88 12.74 -10.99
CA TYR A 73 -27.19 11.58 -10.43
C TYR A 73 -25.79 11.49 -11.05
N THR A 74 -24.76 11.50 -10.21
CA THR A 74 -23.38 11.23 -10.61
C THR A 74 -23.26 9.77 -10.99
N ASP A 75 -23.15 9.44 -12.28
CA ASP A 75 -22.93 8.06 -12.71
C ASP A 75 -21.61 7.53 -12.12
N PHE A 76 -21.70 6.47 -11.32
CA PHE A 76 -20.55 5.86 -10.65
C PHE A 76 -19.57 5.19 -11.64
N ILE A 77 -20.12 4.64 -12.74
CA ILE A 77 -19.34 4.14 -13.88
C ILE A 77 -19.13 5.28 -14.87
N LYS A 78 -17.87 5.66 -15.09
CA LYS A 78 -17.48 6.72 -16.03
C LYS A 78 -17.56 6.25 -17.47
N HIS A 79 -16.90 5.13 -17.78
CA HIS A 79 -16.76 4.61 -19.14
C HIS A 79 -16.43 3.11 -19.09
N CYS A 80 -17.09 2.28 -19.87
CA CYS A 80 -16.70 0.89 -20.06
C CYS A 80 -15.94 0.77 -21.38
N LEU A 81 -14.76 0.18 -21.34
CA LEU A 81 -13.90 0.12 -22.52
C LEU A 81 -14.48 -0.82 -23.56
N THR A 82 -14.41 -0.45 -24.84
CA THR A 82 -14.57 -1.44 -25.93
C THR A 82 -13.39 -2.40 -25.96
N GLU A 83 -13.53 -3.51 -26.70
CA GLU A 83 -12.43 -4.47 -26.86
C GLU A 83 -11.19 -3.81 -27.46
N GLU A 84 -11.37 -2.93 -28.46
CA GLU A 84 -10.28 -2.17 -29.07
C GLU A 84 -9.62 -1.21 -28.07
N GLU A 85 -10.41 -0.50 -27.27
CA GLU A 85 -9.89 0.42 -26.24
C GLU A 85 -9.13 -0.34 -25.14
N TYR A 86 -9.66 -1.49 -24.71
CA TYR A 86 -8.99 -2.38 -23.76
C TYR A 86 -7.67 -2.90 -24.33
N ASN A 87 -7.67 -3.43 -25.55
CA ASN A 87 -6.45 -3.88 -26.22
C ASN A 87 -5.43 -2.75 -26.39
N GLN A 88 -5.87 -1.54 -26.75
CA GLN A 88 -5.00 -0.37 -26.90
C GLN A 88 -4.43 0.10 -25.56
N ARG A 89 -5.22 0.07 -24.48
CA ARG A 89 -4.80 0.41 -23.11
C ARG A 89 -3.63 -0.47 -22.67
N TYR A 90 -3.68 -1.76 -22.99
CA TYR A 90 -2.67 -2.74 -22.56
C TYR A 90 -1.60 -3.09 -23.61
N ALA A 91 -1.67 -2.57 -24.84
CA ALA A 91 -0.74 -2.88 -25.92
C ALA A 91 0.75 -2.68 -25.57
N ARG A 92 1.09 -1.74 -24.68
CA ARG A 92 2.48 -1.49 -24.26
C ARG A 92 3.07 -2.57 -23.36
N PHE A 93 2.25 -3.41 -22.76
CA PHE A 93 2.71 -4.53 -21.93
C PHE A 93 2.97 -5.80 -22.75
N LEU A 94 2.64 -5.79 -24.05
CA LEU A 94 2.74 -6.95 -24.97
C LEU A 94 3.87 -6.78 -26.00
N GLN A 95 4.92 -6.01 -25.68
CA GLN A 95 5.98 -5.51 -26.61
C GLN A 95 6.73 -6.55 -27.47
N HIS A 96 6.46 -7.85 -27.32
CA HIS A 96 7.12 -8.92 -28.06
C HIS A 96 6.17 -9.96 -28.68
N ARG A 97 4.85 -9.74 -28.72
CA ARG A 97 3.89 -10.67 -29.34
C ARG A 97 2.90 -9.94 -30.24
N ASN A 98 2.60 -10.52 -31.41
CA ASN A 98 1.52 -10.07 -32.31
C ASN A 98 0.16 -10.56 -31.78
N GLU A 99 -0.11 -10.37 -30.49
CA GLU A 99 -1.33 -10.84 -29.83
C GLU A 99 -2.06 -9.68 -29.16
N THR A 100 -3.40 -9.74 -29.14
CA THR A 100 -4.25 -8.82 -28.39
C THR A 100 -4.21 -9.13 -26.89
N ARG A 101 -4.66 -8.21 -26.03
CA ARG A 101 -4.73 -8.49 -24.59
C ARG A 101 -5.72 -9.61 -24.29
N VAL A 102 -6.81 -9.70 -25.04
CA VAL A 102 -7.78 -10.81 -24.93
C VAL A 102 -7.15 -12.16 -25.30
N GLU A 103 -6.31 -12.20 -26.32
CA GLU A 103 -5.55 -13.41 -26.70
C GLU A 103 -4.52 -13.79 -25.62
N ALA A 104 -3.84 -12.80 -25.04
CA ALA A 104 -2.90 -13.04 -23.93
C ALA A 104 -3.61 -13.63 -22.70
N GLU A 105 -4.79 -13.12 -22.32
CA GLU A 105 -5.59 -13.68 -21.21
C GLU A 105 -6.00 -15.14 -21.47
N ASN A 106 -6.34 -15.47 -22.72
CA ASN A 106 -6.62 -16.86 -23.09
C ASN A 106 -5.37 -17.74 -23.09
N THR A 107 -4.22 -17.21 -23.49
CA THR A 107 -2.93 -17.91 -23.39
C THR A 107 -2.59 -18.23 -21.93
N ASP A 108 -2.76 -17.28 -21.01
CA ASP A 108 -2.58 -17.50 -19.57
C ASP A 108 -3.52 -18.60 -19.05
N ARG A 109 -4.77 -18.65 -19.55
CA ARG A 109 -5.72 -19.71 -19.20
C ARG A 109 -5.30 -21.09 -19.69
N VAL A 110 -4.68 -21.17 -20.87
CA VAL A 110 -4.12 -22.41 -21.40
C VAL A 110 -2.97 -22.88 -20.52
N ASP A 111 -2.06 -21.98 -20.15
CA ASP A 111 -0.94 -22.30 -19.27
C ASP A 111 -1.42 -22.79 -17.90
N VAL A 112 -2.45 -22.16 -17.33
CA VAL A 112 -3.08 -22.58 -16.08
C VAL A 112 -3.76 -23.94 -16.25
N ALA A 113 -4.55 -24.15 -17.31
CA ALA A 113 -5.23 -25.42 -17.54
C ALA A 113 -4.23 -26.57 -17.70
N ASN A 114 -3.15 -26.36 -18.46
CA ASN A 114 -2.06 -27.31 -18.62
C ASN A 114 -1.32 -27.57 -17.30
N ALA A 115 -0.93 -26.50 -16.61
CA ALA A 115 -0.20 -26.60 -15.35
C ALA A 115 -1.03 -27.35 -14.31
N PHE A 116 -2.31 -27.07 -14.15
CA PHE A 116 -3.12 -27.65 -13.08
C PHE A 116 -4.06 -28.77 -13.52
N GLN A 117 -3.95 -29.24 -14.77
CA GLN A 117 -4.77 -30.33 -15.32
C GLN A 117 -6.29 -30.06 -15.16
N ILE A 118 -6.70 -28.87 -15.59
CA ILE A 118 -8.10 -28.42 -15.55
C ILE A 118 -8.75 -28.71 -16.90
N ALA A 119 -9.68 -29.66 -16.93
CA ALA A 119 -10.28 -30.19 -18.14
C ALA A 119 -11.41 -29.34 -18.75
N ASN A 120 -11.95 -28.39 -17.98
CA ASN A 120 -13.15 -27.61 -18.31
C ASN A 120 -12.91 -26.08 -18.34
N MET A 121 -11.68 -25.64 -18.61
CA MET A 121 -11.33 -24.22 -18.72
C MET A 121 -11.93 -23.62 -19.99
N HIS A 122 -12.85 -22.66 -19.86
CA HIS A 122 -13.47 -21.99 -21.02
C HIS A 122 -12.60 -20.86 -21.59
N GLU A 123 -12.79 -20.53 -22.85
CA GLU A 123 -12.26 -19.28 -23.41
C GLU A 123 -12.93 -18.06 -22.75
N LEU A 124 -12.18 -16.99 -22.55
CA LEU A 124 -12.70 -15.69 -22.15
C LEU A 124 -12.91 -14.80 -23.37
N LYS A 125 -14.10 -14.22 -23.47
CA LYS A 125 -14.43 -13.19 -24.47
C LYS A 125 -14.56 -11.82 -23.81
N TYR A 126 -14.16 -10.78 -24.53
CA TYR A 126 -14.47 -9.43 -24.10
C TYR A 126 -15.94 -9.13 -24.44
N ASP A 127 -16.78 -8.85 -23.45
CA ASP A 127 -18.25 -8.80 -23.63
C ASP A 127 -18.86 -7.53 -23.03
N MET A 128 -19.20 -6.59 -23.92
CA MET A 128 -19.87 -5.34 -23.57
C MET A 128 -21.24 -5.53 -22.92
N THR A 129 -21.89 -6.69 -23.06
CA THR A 129 -23.18 -6.92 -22.41
C THR A 129 -23.11 -7.00 -20.89
N LEU A 130 -21.91 -7.11 -20.30
CA LEU A 130 -21.67 -6.99 -18.86
C LEU A 130 -21.73 -5.53 -18.36
N GLU A 131 -21.66 -4.55 -19.27
CA GLU A 131 -21.80 -3.12 -18.93
C GLU A 131 -23.13 -2.84 -18.20
N LYS A 132 -24.22 -3.51 -18.60
CA LYS A 132 -25.52 -3.36 -17.95
C LYS A 132 -25.48 -3.77 -16.48
N GLU A 133 -24.60 -4.70 -16.10
CA GLU A 133 -24.40 -5.12 -14.71
C GLU A 133 -23.50 -4.12 -13.98
N ALA A 134 -22.41 -3.66 -14.62
CA ALA A 134 -21.55 -2.61 -14.06
C ALA A 134 -22.34 -1.32 -13.75
N ARG A 135 -23.22 -0.88 -14.65
CA ARG A 135 -24.02 0.35 -14.49
C ARG A 135 -25.09 0.27 -13.41
N LYS A 136 -25.39 -0.92 -12.87
CA LYS A 136 -26.25 -1.07 -11.69
C LYS A 136 -25.54 -0.60 -10.42
N MET A 137 -24.21 -0.61 -10.39
CA MET A 137 -23.42 -0.13 -9.26
C MET A 137 -23.51 1.39 -9.17
N LYS A 138 -23.82 1.90 -7.97
CA LYS A 138 -23.99 3.33 -7.69
C LYS A 138 -22.94 3.87 -6.72
N SER A 139 -22.20 2.99 -6.05
CA SER A 139 -21.15 3.36 -5.10
C SER A 139 -20.12 2.23 -4.94
N CYS A 140 -19.05 2.49 -4.18
CA CYS A 140 -18.08 1.46 -3.82
C CYS A 140 -18.68 0.34 -2.96
N ASP A 141 -19.82 0.56 -2.30
CA ASP A 141 -20.50 -0.47 -1.50
C ASP A 141 -21.21 -1.52 -2.37
N ASP A 142 -21.44 -1.19 -3.65
CA ASP A 142 -21.97 -2.11 -4.65
C ASP A 142 -20.88 -2.98 -5.31
N TYR A 143 -19.61 -2.77 -4.95
CA TYR A 143 -18.46 -3.51 -5.46
C TYR A 143 -18.44 -4.92 -4.86
N LYS A 144 -19.28 -5.83 -5.37
CA LYS A 144 -19.40 -7.23 -4.91
C LYS A 144 -19.85 -8.20 -6.01
N HIS A 145 -19.64 -9.50 -5.80
CA HIS A 145 -20.13 -10.52 -6.72
C HIS A 145 -21.65 -10.42 -6.93
N GLY A 146 -22.08 -10.55 -8.19
CA GLY A 146 -23.49 -10.68 -8.54
C GLY A 146 -23.88 -12.14 -8.76
N VAL A 147 -25.13 -12.37 -9.13
CA VAL A 147 -25.64 -13.70 -9.49
C VAL A 147 -24.90 -14.26 -10.72
N ASN A 148 -24.63 -13.38 -11.69
CA ASN A 148 -24.14 -13.74 -13.02
C ASN A 148 -22.77 -13.10 -13.35
N TYR A 149 -22.06 -12.62 -12.34
CA TYR A 149 -20.72 -12.08 -12.52
C TYR A 149 -19.94 -12.08 -11.21
N ARG A 150 -18.63 -12.14 -11.32
CA ARG A 150 -17.68 -11.92 -10.22
C ARG A 150 -16.90 -10.64 -10.48
N VAL A 151 -16.64 -9.89 -9.42
CA VAL A 151 -15.81 -8.70 -9.48
C VAL A 151 -14.36 -9.11 -9.19
N ALA A 152 -13.43 -8.64 -10.02
CA ALA A 152 -12.01 -8.83 -9.77
C ALA A 152 -11.61 -8.24 -8.42
N PHE A 153 -10.68 -8.89 -7.72
CA PHE A 153 -10.14 -8.44 -6.42
C PHE A 153 -11.16 -8.37 -5.27
N TYR A 154 -12.40 -8.85 -5.48
CA TYR A 154 -13.38 -9.06 -4.41
C TYR A 154 -13.25 -10.46 -3.80
N GLY A 155 -13.50 -10.59 -2.50
CA GLY A 155 -13.64 -11.91 -1.85
C GLY A 155 -12.34 -12.72 -1.80
N GLU A 156 -11.18 -12.06 -1.66
CA GLU A 156 -9.86 -12.69 -1.78
C GLU A 156 -9.65 -13.88 -0.83
N ARG A 157 -10.14 -13.79 0.41
CA ARG A 157 -10.02 -14.88 1.39
C ARG A 157 -10.81 -16.12 0.95
N GLU A 158 -12.05 -15.95 0.52
CA GLU A 158 -12.93 -17.05 0.08
C GLU A 158 -12.33 -17.76 -1.14
N ARG A 159 -11.97 -16.98 -2.17
CA ARG A 159 -11.43 -17.54 -3.41
C ARG A 159 -10.06 -18.19 -3.22
N ASN A 160 -9.17 -17.60 -2.39
CA ASN A 160 -7.87 -18.18 -2.10
C ASN A 160 -8.04 -19.50 -1.32
N ALA A 161 -8.98 -19.58 -0.37
CA ALA A 161 -9.25 -20.83 0.35
C ALA A 161 -9.69 -21.94 -0.62
N ILE A 162 -10.63 -21.65 -1.53
CA ILE A 162 -11.08 -22.63 -2.54
C ILE A 162 -9.94 -23.04 -3.47
N TRP A 163 -9.13 -22.08 -3.92
CA TRP A 163 -7.98 -22.35 -4.78
C TRP A 163 -6.92 -23.20 -4.09
N GLN A 164 -6.60 -22.93 -2.82
CA GLN A 164 -5.66 -23.75 -2.06
C GLN A 164 -6.16 -25.19 -1.87
N GLU A 165 -7.47 -25.38 -1.63
CA GLU A 165 -8.05 -26.73 -1.59
C GLU A 165 -7.93 -27.47 -2.93
N PHE A 166 -8.12 -26.77 -4.05
CA PHE A 166 -7.87 -27.34 -5.38
C PHE A 166 -6.39 -27.67 -5.59
N LEU A 167 -5.47 -26.78 -5.21
CA LEU A 167 -4.03 -27.00 -5.35
C LEU A 167 -3.53 -28.24 -4.58
N LYS A 168 -4.13 -28.53 -3.42
CA LYS A 168 -3.89 -29.76 -2.67
C LYS A 168 -4.27 -31.01 -3.48
N SER A 169 -5.38 -30.98 -4.24
CA SER A 169 -5.81 -32.14 -5.03
C SER A 169 -4.90 -32.43 -6.23
N VAL A 170 -4.13 -31.45 -6.69
CA VAL A 170 -3.15 -31.61 -7.79
C VAL A 170 -1.69 -31.65 -7.33
N ASN A 171 -1.43 -31.64 -6.01
CA ASN A 171 -0.11 -31.63 -5.40
C ASN A 171 0.81 -30.51 -5.96
N LYS A 172 0.26 -29.29 -6.07
CA LYS A 172 1.01 -28.10 -6.50
C LYS A 172 0.91 -26.98 -5.47
N THR A 173 1.82 -26.02 -5.55
CA THR A 173 1.80 -24.81 -4.73
C THR A 173 1.76 -23.58 -5.63
N SER A 174 0.89 -22.63 -5.31
CA SER A 174 0.81 -21.31 -5.94
C SER A 174 0.22 -20.32 -4.93
N ASN A 175 0.76 -19.11 -4.91
CA ASN A 175 0.51 -18.15 -3.83
C ASN A 175 -0.70 -17.24 -4.06
N TYR A 176 -1.34 -17.28 -5.24
CA TYR A 176 -2.43 -16.35 -5.53
C TYR A 176 -3.41 -16.88 -6.58
N PHE A 177 -4.70 -16.71 -6.32
CA PHE A 177 -5.78 -16.93 -7.29
C PHE A 177 -6.09 -15.62 -8.02
N VAL A 178 -6.35 -15.67 -9.31
CA VAL A 178 -6.86 -14.54 -10.12
C VAL A 178 -8.17 -14.95 -10.78
N GLU A 179 -9.15 -14.05 -10.92
CA GLU A 179 -10.49 -14.45 -11.43
C GLU A 179 -10.43 -15.03 -12.86
N ASN A 180 -9.44 -14.62 -13.66
CA ASN A 180 -9.17 -15.21 -14.97
C ASN A 180 -8.71 -16.68 -14.91
N THR A 181 -8.47 -17.28 -13.74
CA THR A 181 -8.20 -18.72 -13.59
C THR A 181 -9.45 -19.54 -13.27
N HIS A 182 -10.61 -18.89 -13.09
CA HIS A 182 -11.87 -19.59 -12.87
C HIS A 182 -12.33 -20.27 -14.17
N PRO A 183 -12.49 -21.62 -14.19
CA PRO A 183 -12.71 -22.37 -15.44
C PRO A 183 -14.06 -22.11 -16.11
N LEU A 184 -15.07 -21.75 -15.33
CA LEU A 184 -16.44 -21.47 -15.80
C LEU A 184 -16.71 -19.99 -16.12
N GLN A 185 -15.71 -19.10 -16.01
CA GLN A 185 -15.84 -17.75 -16.56
C GLN A 185 -15.62 -17.82 -18.08
N THR A 186 -16.47 -17.11 -18.80
CA THR A 186 -16.60 -17.14 -20.26
C THR A 186 -16.45 -15.75 -20.88
N ALA A 187 -16.60 -14.70 -20.07
CA ALA A 187 -16.64 -13.31 -20.51
C ALA A 187 -16.06 -12.38 -19.46
N TYR A 188 -15.57 -11.21 -19.89
CA TYR A 188 -15.22 -10.13 -18.97
C TYR A 188 -15.33 -8.75 -19.62
N ILE A 189 -15.36 -7.71 -18.78
CA ILE A 189 -15.33 -6.29 -19.20
C ILE A 189 -14.56 -5.46 -18.17
N GLU A 190 -13.89 -4.39 -18.61
CA GLU A 190 -13.29 -3.37 -17.74
C GLU A 190 -14.03 -2.04 -17.88
N CYS A 191 -14.34 -1.41 -16.74
CA CYS A 191 -14.96 -0.08 -16.69
C CYS A 191 -14.22 0.86 -15.74
N ASP A 192 -14.00 2.09 -16.19
CA ASP A 192 -13.48 3.19 -15.39
C ASP A 192 -14.55 3.71 -14.42
N LEU A 193 -14.13 4.00 -13.20
CA LEU A 193 -14.97 4.57 -12.15
C LEU A 193 -14.86 6.10 -12.16
N THR A 194 -15.92 6.80 -11.79
CA THR A 194 -15.86 8.26 -11.55
C THR A 194 -15.19 8.60 -10.23
N THR A 195 -15.21 7.67 -9.26
CA THR A 195 -14.59 7.82 -7.94
C THR A 195 -13.66 6.63 -7.68
N THR A 196 -12.51 6.89 -7.04
CA THR A 196 -11.59 5.82 -6.65
C THR A 196 -12.16 5.04 -5.47
N CYS A 197 -12.35 3.74 -5.62
CA CYS A 197 -12.72 2.87 -4.50
C CYS A 197 -11.48 2.39 -3.76
N HIS A 198 -11.44 2.62 -2.45
CA HIS A 198 -10.44 2.01 -1.57
C HIS A 198 -10.94 0.63 -1.15
N LEU A 199 -10.23 -0.43 -1.54
CA LEU A 199 -10.57 -1.84 -1.25
C LEU A 199 -10.36 -2.22 0.24
N ASP A 200 -10.50 -1.28 1.16
CA ASP A 200 -10.21 -1.49 2.58
C ASP A 200 -11.35 -2.22 3.32
N ALA A 201 -12.48 -2.51 2.65
CA ALA A 201 -13.68 -3.10 3.26
C ALA A 201 -13.82 -4.63 3.08
N LEU A 202 -12.89 -5.32 2.41
CA LEU A 202 -13.04 -6.76 2.10
C LEU A 202 -11.97 -7.67 2.71
N ARG A 203 -11.18 -7.14 3.64
CA ARG A 203 -10.25 -7.98 4.42
C ARG A 203 -10.92 -8.76 5.55
N TYR A 204 -12.19 -8.50 5.87
CA TYR A 204 -12.92 -9.22 6.92
C TYR A 204 -14.42 -9.25 6.65
N ASP A 205 -14.91 -10.32 6.01
CA ASP A 205 -16.32 -10.69 6.13
C ASP A 205 -16.46 -11.94 7.00
N ASN A 206 -16.91 -11.69 8.21
CA ASN A 206 -17.95 -12.46 8.89
C ASN A 206 -18.50 -11.54 9.98
N VAL A 207 -19.67 -10.93 9.77
CA VAL A 207 -20.82 -10.93 10.71
C VAL A 207 -22.04 -10.31 10.01
N ARG A 208 -23.11 -11.13 9.99
CA ARG A 208 -24.56 -10.85 10.01
C ARG A 208 -25.03 -9.39 9.95
N ASP A 209 -26.04 -9.21 9.10
CA ASP A 209 -27.14 -8.24 9.17
C ASP A 209 -27.11 -7.24 10.32
N ILE A 210 -27.07 -5.94 9.99
CA ILE A 210 -28.10 -4.96 10.38
C ILE A 210 -27.82 -3.62 9.67
N ALA A 211 -28.83 -3.20 8.91
CA ALA A 211 -29.30 -1.84 8.64
C ALA A 211 -28.30 -0.77 8.16
N SER A 212 -28.55 -0.33 6.93
CA SER A 212 -28.64 1.07 6.47
C SER A 212 -27.92 2.13 7.31
N GLU A 213 -27.05 2.89 6.65
CA GLU A 213 -26.57 4.19 7.08
C GLU A 213 -27.58 4.95 7.96
N PRO A 214 -27.13 5.44 9.12
CA PRO A 214 -27.65 6.68 9.65
C PRO A 214 -26.63 7.78 9.43
N ARG A 215 -27.11 8.80 8.72
CA ARG A 215 -26.62 10.18 8.72
C ARG A 215 -26.05 10.59 10.09
N PHE A 216 -24.95 11.34 10.05
CA PHE A 216 -24.51 12.34 11.05
C PHE A 216 -25.30 12.35 12.37
N GLY A 217 -24.73 11.82 13.45
CA GLY A 217 -25.35 12.02 14.78
C GLY A 217 -24.93 11.21 16.00
N TYR A 218 -23.92 10.32 15.97
CA TYR A 218 -23.51 9.64 17.22
C TYR A 218 -22.42 10.39 17.97
N THR A 219 -22.75 10.81 19.19
CA THR A 219 -21.88 11.47 20.16
C THR A 219 -21.10 10.48 21.04
N ASN A 220 -21.04 9.18 20.70
CA ASN A 220 -20.35 8.19 21.53
C ASN A 220 -19.80 7.01 20.72
N ILE A 221 -18.47 6.84 20.72
CA ILE A 221 -17.78 5.78 19.97
C ILE A 221 -17.65 4.46 20.74
N ILE A 222 -17.84 4.48 22.05
CA ILE A 222 -17.84 3.27 22.89
C ILE A 222 -19.24 2.67 22.90
N LYS A 223 -19.39 1.47 22.32
CA LYS A 223 -20.65 0.71 22.29
C LYS A 223 -20.98 0.16 23.68
N HIS A 224 -20.07 -0.64 24.22
CA HIS A 224 -20.13 -1.18 25.58
C HIS A 224 -18.73 -1.64 25.99
N CYS A 225 -18.50 -1.77 27.29
CA CYS A 225 -17.32 -2.42 27.84
C CYS A 225 -17.68 -3.82 28.30
N LEU A 226 -16.76 -4.77 28.10
CA LEU A 226 -16.95 -6.14 28.53
C LEU A 226 -16.93 -6.20 30.06
N THR A 227 -17.70 -7.11 30.64
CA THR A 227 -17.52 -7.52 32.03
C THR A 227 -16.29 -8.43 32.16
N GLU A 228 -15.80 -8.64 33.38
CA GLU A 228 -14.68 -9.58 33.61
C GLU A 228 -15.00 -11.00 33.10
N GLU A 229 -16.25 -11.45 33.27
CA GLU A 229 -16.71 -12.74 32.75
C GLU A 229 -16.66 -12.78 31.21
N GLU A 230 -17.14 -11.75 30.53
CA GLU A 230 -17.10 -11.66 29.06
C GLU A 230 -15.67 -11.55 28.53
N PHE A 231 -14.82 -10.77 29.21
CA PHE A 231 -13.40 -10.64 28.89
C PHE A 231 -12.68 -11.99 28.98
N ASN A 232 -12.98 -12.78 30.01
CA ASN A 232 -12.41 -14.10 30.21
C ASN A 232 -12.98 -15.15 29.24
N LYS A 233 -14.22 -15.00 28.77
CA LYS A 233 -14.87 -15.94 27.83
C LYS A 233 -14.39 -15.80 26.39
N HIS A 234 -13.85 -14.66 26.00
CA HIS A 234 -13.43 -14.37 24.62
C HIS A 234 -12.21 -15.17 24.14
N TRP A 235 -11.61 -16.00 25.00
CA TRP A 235 -10.45 -16.87 24.75
C TRP A 235 -10.79 -18.35 25.03
N ALA A 236 -11.91 -18.84 24.45
CA ALA A 236 -12.48 -20.14 24.78
C ALA A 236 -11.58 -21.37 24.48
N ASP A 237 -10.48 -21.20 23.75
CA ASP A 237 -9.54 -22.28 23.40
C ASP A 237 -8.31 -22.37 24.32
N ASN A 238 -8.20 -21.52 25.36
CA ASN A 238 -7.08 -21.53 26.32
C ASN A 238 -7.55 -22.08 27.69
N PRO A 239 -6.78 -22.97 28.37
CA PRO A 239 -7.18 -23.54 29.66
C PRO A 239 -7.28 -22.55 30.84
N LEU A 240 -6.85 -21.29 30.65
CA LEU A 240 -6.87 -20.26 31.69
C LEU A 240 -7.74 -19.04 31.29
N PRO A 241 -8.44 -18.42 32.27
CA PRO A 241 -9.08 -17.11 32.07
C PRO A 241 -8.07 -16.08 31.54
N LYS A 242 -8.49 -15.25 30.58
CA LYS A 242 -7.63 -14.30 29.86
C LYS A 242 -6.76 -13.44 30.79
N ILE A 243 -7.30 -12.91 31.89
CA ILE A 243 -6.51 -12.10 32.84
C ILE A 243 -5.39 -12.89 33.51
N LYS A 244 -5.64 -14.17 33.84
CA LYS A 244 -4.63 -15.07 34.42
C LYS A 244 -3.56 -15.42 33.39
N SER A 245 -3.94 -15.62 32.13
CA SER A 245 -2.99 -15.87 31.04
C SER A 245 -2.08 -14.66 30.81
N LEU A 246 -2.62 -13.44 30.82
CA LEU A 246 -1.83 -12.21 30.70
C LEU A 246 -0.85 -12.06 31.87
N ASN A 247 -1.28 -12.31 33.11
CA ASN A 247 -0.37 -12.26 34.26
C ASN A 247 0.69 -13.36 34.24
N ALA A 248 0.37 -14.54 33.72
CA ALA A 248 1.36 -15.61 33.53
C ALA A 248 2.43 -15.23 32.49
N LEU A 249 2.04 -14.61 31.37
CA LEU A 249 2.96 -14.06 30.37
C LEU A 249 3.86 -12.98 30.99
N ARG A 250 3.27 -12.01 31.68
CA ARG A 250 4.01 -10.95 32.39
C ARG A 250 5.01 -11.52 33.41
N GLY A 251 4.63 -12.56 34.14
CA GLY A 251 5.52 -13.24 35.08
C GLY A 251 6.69 -13.94 34.38
N ASN A 252 6.43 -14.57 33.22
CA ASN A 252 7.47 -15.17 32.40
C ASN A 252 8.43 -14.11 31.84
N ASP A 253 7.90 -13.02 31.28
CA ASP A 253 8.70 -11.90 30.75
C ASP A 253 9.54 -11.24 31.84
N ALA A 254 8.98 -11.07 33.04
CA ALA A 254 9.73 -10.58 34.19
C ALA A 254 10.92 -11.49 34.54
N GLY A 255 10.76 -12.80 34.41
CA GLY A 255 11.84 -13.77 34.62
C GLY A 255 12.87 -13.79 33.48
N ILE A 256 12.42 -13.82 32.23
CA ILE A 256 13.29 -13.88 31.04
C ILE A 256 14.12 -12.60 30.89
N TYR A 257 13.49 -11.44 31.10
CA TYR A 257 14.10 -10.13 30.87
C TYR A 257 14.60 -9.45 32.15
N GLU A 258 14.45 -10.10 33.31
CA GLU A 258 14.87 -9.59 34.63
C GLU A 258 14.19 -8.26 35.00
N ILE A 259 12.88 -8.15 34.76
CA ILE A 259 12.11 -6.93 35.03
C ILE A 259 11.61 -6.96 36.47
N ALA A 260 12.29 -6.25 37.36
CA ALA A 260 12.02 -6.26 38.80
C ALA A 260 10.70 -5.58 39.22
N ASN A 261 10.12 -4.73 38.36
CA ASN A 261 8.95 -3.90 38.67
C ASN A 261 7.70 -4.29 37.85
N MET A 262 7.58 -5.56 37.45
CA MET A 262 6.40 -6.08 36.75
C MET A 262 5.23 -6.24 37.71
N HIS A 263 4.17 -5.45 37.54
CA HIS A 263 2.97 -5.52 38.38
C HIS A 263 1.92 -6.48 37.82
N GLU A 264 1.09 -7.04 38.68
CA GLU A 264 -0.05 -7.86 38.26
C GLU A 264 -1.16 -6.98 37.66
N LEU A 265 -1.75 -7.39 36.52
CA LEU A 265 -2.93 -6.77 35.95
C LEU A 265 -4.20 -7.28 36.62
N LYS A 266 -5.11 -6.36 36.96
CA LYS A 266 -6.45 -6.65 37.46
C LYS A 266 -7.51 -6.18 36.46
N TYR A 267 -8.59 -6.92 36.30
CA TYR A 267 -9.72 -6.41 35.53
C TYR A 267 -10.42 -5.31 36.32
N ASP A 268 -10.65 -4.14 35.72
CA ASP A 268 -11.22 -2.99 36.43
C ASP A 268 -12.27 -2.28 35.56
N MET A 269 -13.54 -2.38 35.96
CA MET A 269 -14.65 -1.73 35.24
C MET A 269 -14.69 -0.21 35.44
N THR A 270 -14.03 0.34 36.46
CA THR A 270 -14.05 1.80 36.71
C THR A 270 -13.39 2.58 35.57
N LEU A 271 -12.53 1.89 34.81
CA LEU A 271 -11.86 2.34 33.58
C LEU A 271 -12.83 2.74 32.47
N GLU A 272 -14.05 2.19 32.48
CA GLU A 272 -15.10 2.55 31.53
C GLU A 272 -15.40 4.06 31.54
N LYS A 273 -15.27 4.72 32.70
CA LYS A 273 -15.47 6.18 32.80
C LYS A 273 -14.48 6.95 31.94
N GLU A 274 -13.24 6.51 31.86
CA GLU A 274 -12.21 7.11 31.00
C GLU A 274 -12.45 6.78 29.54
N ALA A 275 -12.78 5.52 29.23
CA ALA A 275 -13.13 5.10 27.87
C ALA A 275 -14.29 5.93 27.29
N ARG A 276 -15.34 6.15 28.08
CA ARG A 276 -16.51 6.94 27.67
C ARG A 276 -16.24 8.42 27.45
N LYS A 277 -15.06 8.94 27.81
CA LYS A 277 -14.63 10.29 27.41
C LYS A 277 -14.26 10.37 25.94
N MET A 278 -13.89 9.25 25.32
CA MET A 278 -13.60 9.16 23.89
C MET A 278 -14.92 9.25 23.12
N LYS A 279 -15.07 10.28 22.27
CA LYS A 279 -16.29 10.55 21.51
C LYS A 279 -16.13 10.18 20.04
N SER A 280 -14.91 10.23 19.52
CA SER A 280 -14.57 9.83 18.15
C SER A 280 -13.29 8.98 18.09
N CYS A 281 -12.93 8.49 16.89
CA CYS A 281 -11.71 7.69 16.70
C CYS A 281 -10.44 8.50 16.99
N GLU A 282 -10.49 9.82 16.80
CA GLU A 282 -9.40 10.76 17.06
C GLU A 282 -9.11 10.94 18.56
N ASP A 283 -10.08 10.62 19.41
CA ASP A 283 -9.93 10.66 20.87
C ASP A 283 -9.24 9.41 21.42
N ILE A 284 -9.12 8.35 20.62
CA ILE A 284 -8.48 7.09 21.02
C ILE A 284 -6.97 7.26 20.92
N LYS A 285 -6.35 7.67 22.04
CA LYS A 285 -4.92 7.89 22.20
C LYS A 285 -4.48 7.67 23.64
N HIS A 286 -3.18 7.56 23.89
CA HIS A 286 -2.66 7.53 25.27
C HIS A 286 -3.13 8.75 26.07
N GLY A 287 -3.57 8.51 27.30
CA GLY A 287 -3.87 9.54 28.28
C GLY A 287 -2.74 9.71 29.28
N VAL A 288 -2.89 10.69 30.17
CA VAL A 288 -1.91 10.95 31.25
C VAL A 288 -1.82 9.76 32.21
N ASN A 289 -2.95 9.06 32.43
CA ASN A 289 -3.07 7.97 33.42
C ASN A 289 -3.48 6.63 32.80
N TYR A 290 -3.54 6.56 31.46
CA TYR A 290 -3.92 5.35 30.75
C TYR A 290 -3.16 5.18 29.44
N ARG A 291 -2.90 3.92 29.10
CA ARG A 291 -2.44 3.54 27.76
C ARG A 291 -3.60 2.85 27.02
N VAL A 292 -3.55 2.91 25.70
CA VAL A 292 -4.56 2.34 24.82
C VAL A 292 -3.88 1.22 24.05
N GLY A 293 -4.40 0.00 24.14
CA GLY A 293 -3.86 -1.14 23.39
C GLY A 293 -3.88 -0.88 21.88
N PHE A 294 -2.81 -1.28 21.18
CA PHE A 294 -2.60 -1.09 19.73
C PHE A 294 -2.44 0.36 19.25
N TYR A 295 -2.42 1.35 20.15
CA TYR A 295 -2.10 2.74 19.84
C TYR A 295 -0.66 3.04 20.25
N GLY A 296 0.10 3.76 19.42
CA GLY A 296 1.44 4.22 19.81
C GLY A 296 2.51 3.13 19.93
N GLU A 297 2.29 1.93 19.35
CA GLU A 297 3.26 0.82 19.39
C GLU A 297 4.68 1.26 19.02
N ARG A 298 4.86 2.27 18.16
CA ARG A 298 6.19 2.77 17.76
C ARG A 298 6.96 3.46 18.90
N GLU A 299 6.28 4.25 19.75
CA GLU A 299 6.92 4.91 20.89
C GLU A 299 7.34 3.88 21.93
N SER A 300 6.43 2.99 22.30
CA SER A 300 6.68 1.96 23.28
C SER A 300 7.66 0.89 22.76
N ARG A 301 7.64 0.57 21.46
CA ARG A 301 8.59 -0.35 20.81
C ARG A 301 10.00 0.22 20.78
N ALA A 302 10.20 1.51 20.51
CA ALA A 302 11.54 2.11 20.55
C ALA A 302 12.15 2.03 21.97
N ILE A 303 11.34 2.31 22.99
CA ILE A 303 11.75 2.20 24.40
C ILE A 303 12.01 0.74 24.77
N TRP A 304 11.16 -0.19 24.33
CA TRP A 304 11.32 -1.62 24.54
C TRP A 304 12.57 -2.18 23.85
N GLN A 305 12.84 -1.78 22.61
CA GLN A 305 14.03 -2.18 21.87
C GLN A 305 15.31 -1.71 22.57
N GLU A 306 15.34 -0.47 23.08
CA GLU A 306 16.48 0.01 23.88
C GLU A 306 16.63 -0.76 25.21
N LEU A 307 15.53 -1.13 25.88
CA LEU A 307 15.57 -2.00 27.06
C LEU A 307 16.10 -3.41 26.73
N MET A 308 15.75 -3.94 25.56
CA MET A 308 16.07 -5.29 25.12
C MET A 308 17.42 -5.43 24.40
N LYS A 309 18.07 -4.32 24.03
CA LYS A 309 19.30 -4.25 23.22
C LYS A 309 20.46 -5.09 23.75
N ASN A 310 20.53 -5.31 25.06
CA ASN A 310 21.60 -6.05 25.73
C ASN A 310 21.12 -7.36 26.37
N LYS A 311 19.90 -7.80 26.08
CA LYS A 311 19.32 -9.03 26.65
C LYS A 311 19.64 -10.23 25.78
N LYS A 312 19.76 -11.40 26.40
CA LYS A 312 20.14 -12.66 25.74
C LYS A 312 19.16 -13.07 24.62
N TYR A 313 17.91 -12.64 24.72
CA TYR A 313 16.85 -12.89 23.75
C TYR A 313 16.11 -11.56 23.50
N PRO A 314 16.49 -10.73 22.53
CA PRO A 314 15.78 -9.49 22.26
C PRO A 314 14.39 -9.79 21.65
N SER A 315 13.33 -9.26 22.24
CA SER A 315 11.98 -9.27 21.64
C SER A 315 11.76 -7.99 20.83
N GLU A 316 11.38 -8.14 19.56
CA GLU A 316 11.01 -7.02 18.68
C GLU A 316 9.55 -6.60 18.84
N TYR A 317 8.75 -7.42 19.53
CA TYR A 317 7.33 -7.21 19.73
C TYR A 317 7.08 -6.74 21.16
N PHE A 318 6.26 -5.69 21.29
CA PHE A 318 5.85 -5.12 22.56
C PHE A 318 4.34 -4.87 22.52
N GLN A 319 3.63 -5.44 23.48
CA GLN A 319 2.23 -5.11 23.72
C GLN A 319 2.12 -4.20 24.95
N GLU A 320 1.17 -3.26 24.95
CA GLU A 320 0.97 -2.38 26.11
C GLU A 320 0.60 -3.17 27.38
N GLU A 321 0.00 -4.35 27.21
CA GLU A 321 -0.24 -5.34 28.26
C GLU A 321 1.04 -5.90 28.91
N GLU A 322 2.21 -5.74 28.31
CA GLU A 322 3.52 -6.17 28.83
C GLU A 322 4.24 -5.03 29.58
N HIS A 323 3.68 -3.81 29.57
CA HIS A 323 4.29 -2.68 30.25
C HIS A 323 4.36 -2.91 31.78
N PRO A 324 5.53 -2.80 32.43
CA PRO A 324 5.73 -3.29 33.80
C PRO A 324 4.93 -2.53 34.86
N LEU A 325 4.66 -1.25 34.62
CA LEU A 325 3.92 -0.39 35.58
C LEU A 325 2.40 -0.45 35.44
N GLN A 326 1.85 -1.22 34.50
CA GLN A 326 0.39 -1.35 34.37
C GLN A 326 -0.16 -2.26 35.47
N THR A 327 -1.27 -1.86 36.09
CA THR A 327 -1.91 -2.58 37.21
C THR A 327 -3.34 -3.01 36.94
N SER A 328 -3.98 -2.44 35.92
CA SER A 328 -5.40 -2.67 35.63
C SER A 328 -5.64 -2.80 34.12
N VAL A 329 -6.75 -3.44 33.72
CA VAL A 329 -7.16 -3.64 32.32
C VAL A 329 -8.69 -3.63 32.20
N ILE A 330 -9.24 -3.01 31.14
CA ILE A 330 -10.63 -3.20 30.70
C ILE A 330 -10.62 -3.38 29.18
N GLN A 331 -11.63 -4.04 28.62
CA GLN A 331 -11.81 -4.14 27.18
C GLN A 331 -13.16 -3.56 26.76
N CYS A 332 -13.20 -2.75 25.71
CA CYS A 332 -14.45 -2.18 25.20
C CYS A 332 -14.65 -2.43 23.71
N ALA A 333 -15.92 -2.56 23.32
CA ALA A 333 -16.36 -2.67 21.94
C ALA A 333 -16.69 -1.27 21.40
N LEU A 334 -16.23 -0.97 20.20
CA LEU A 334 -16.55 0.27 19.50
C LEU A 334 -17.87 0.17 18.74
N THR A 335 -18.56 1.30 18.56
CA THR A 335 -19.75 1.41 17.69
C THR A 335 -19.38 1.43 16.21
N ALA A 336 -18.15 1.84 15.88
CA ALA A 336 -17.61 1.87 14.53
C ALA A 336 -16.15 1.38 14.53
N THR A 337 -15.70 0.81 13.42
CA THR A 337 -14.30 0.42 13.25
C THR A 337 -13.43 1.66 13.15
N CYS A 338 -12.56 1.87 14.14
CA CYS A 338 -11.54 2.91 14.06
C CYS A 338 -10.31 2.39 13.34
N ARG A 339 -9.83 3.15 12.36
CA ARG A 339 -8.44 3.03 11.90
C ARG A 339 -7.52 3.66 12.94
N LEU A 340 -7.26 2.88 13.98
CA LEU A 340 -6.12 3.08 14.86
C LEU A 340 -4.92 2.61 14.06
N ASN A 341 -4.37 3.46 13.19
CA ASN A 341 -3.06 3.10 12.67
C ASN A 341 -2.15 3.01 13.90
N ALA A 342 -1.42 1.91 14.08
CA ALA A 342 -0.33 1.84 15.04
C ALA A 342 0.75 2.93 14.76
N THR A 343 0.64 3.61 13.61
CA THR A 343 1.37 4.80 13.18
C THR A 343 0.63 6.14 13.36
N ARG A 344 -0.62 6.16 13.85
CA ARG A 344 -1.41 7.39 14.11
C ARG A 344 -1.08 8.01 15.48
N VAL A 345 0.21 8.17 15.75
CA VAL A 345 0.64 9.38 16.48
C VAL A 345 0.55 10.50 15.45
N GLY A 346 -0.55 11.27 15.47
CA GLY A 346 -0.58 12.66 15.02
C GLY A 346 0.12 13.10 13.72
N PHE A 347 0.26 12.29 12.66
CA PHE A 347 0.81 12.81 11.41
C PHE A 347 -0.30 13.54 10.62
N THR A 348 -0.53 14.80 10.99
CA THR A 348 -1.02 15.84 10.06
C THR A 348 0.07 16.26 9.08
N ASP A 349 1.26 15.65 9.15
CA ASP A 349 2.38 15.94 8.28
C ASP A 349 2.25 15.24 6.92
N PHE A 350 2.62 15.98 5.89
CA PHE A 350 2.66 15.56 4.49
C PHE A 350 3.62 14.38 4.23
N ILE A 351 4.57 14.18 5.14
CA ILE A 351 5.58 13.11 5.11
C ILE A 351 5.23 12.07 6.16
N GLU A 352 4.94 10.84 5.73
CA GLU A 352 4.57 9.73 6.61
C GLU A 352 5.78 9.22 7.39
N LEU A 353 6.85 8.89 6.67
CA LEU A 353 8.07 8.32 7.23
C LEU A 353 9.24 8.54 6.28
N CYS A 354 10.42 8.87 6.79
CA CYS A 354 11.67 8.68 6.04
C CYS A 354 12.28 7.34 6.40
N ARG A 355 12.67 6.56 5.40
CA ARG A 355 13.31 5.26 5.61
C ARG A 355 14.69 5.46 6.22
N THR A 356 15.12 4.51 7.04
CA THR A 356 16.52 4.38 7.43
C THR A 356 17.34 3.81 6.27
N GLU A 357 18.66 3.93 6.35
CA GLU A 357 19.56 3.32 5.36
C GLU A 357 19.35 1.80 5.27
N GLU A 358 19.15 1.13 6.41
CA GLU A 358 18.88 -0.30 6.47
C GLU A 358 17.56 -0.67 5.78
N GLU A 359 16.48 0.06 6.07
CA GLU A 359 15.18 -0.14 5.43
C GLU A 359 15.24 0.15 3.91
N PHE A 360 15.96 1.19 3.49
CA PHE A 360 16.11 1.51 2.07
C PHE A 360 16.86 0.41 1.30
N ASN A 361 17.85 -0.21 1.94
CA ASN A 361 18.63 -1.28 1.36
C ASN A 361 17.93 -2.64 1.39
N ASN A 362 16.82 -2.76 2.12
CA ASN A 362 16.08 -4.02 2.24
C ASN A 362 15.02 -4.15 1.14
N PRO A 363 15.33 -4.94 0.10
CA PRO A 363 14.43 -6.02 -0.24
C PRO A 363 15.18 -7.35 -0.36
N ALA A 364 14.58 -8.41 0.16
CA ALA A 364 15.12 -9.77 0.14
C ALA A 364 15.74 -10.16 -1.23
N ASN A 365 16.97 -10.69 -1.19
CA ASN A 365 17.67 -11.40 -2.27
C ASN A 365 18.46 -10.62 -3.34
N LEU A 366 19.06 -9.45 -3.03
CA LEU A 366 20.03 -8.82 -3.94
C LEU A 366 21.50 -8.99 -3.45
N PRO A 367 22.46 -9.27 -4.35
CA PRO A 367 23.88 -9.45 -3.99
C PRO A 367 24.59 -8.13 -3.63
N LYS A 368 23.93 -6.98 -3.83
CA LYS A 368 24.40 -5.63 -3.54
C LYS A 368 23.27 -4.80 -2.96
N THR A 369 23.63 -3.82 -2.15
CA THR A 369 22.69 -2.85 -1.56
C THR A 369 22.07 -1.96 -2.65
N ARG A 370 20.90 -1.39 -2.39
CA ARG A 370 20.22 -0.48 -3.33
C ARG A 370 21.06 0.78 -3.59
N ILE A 371 21.79 1.26 -2.59
CA ILE A 371 22.74 2.38 -2.71
C ILE A 371 23.88 2.03 -3.68
N GLU A 372 24.45 0.82 -3.59
CA GLU A 372 25.49 0.38 -4.51
C GLU A 372 24.99 0.33 -5.96
N TYR A 373 23.76 -0.12 -6.21
CA TYR A 373 23.17 -0.09 -7.55
C TYR A 373 23.05 1.33 -8.11
N ILE A 374 22.61 2.28 -7.28
CA ILE A 374 22.54 3.70 -7.68
C ILE A 374 23.92 4.22 -8.07
N ASN A 375 24.94 3.95 -7.25
CA ASN A 375 26.31 4.39 -7.54
C ASN A 375 26.93 3.65 -8.74
N MET A 376 26.57 2.39 -8.98
CA MET A 376 26.97 1.69 -10.21
C MET A 376 26.40 2.37 -11.46
N GLY A 377 25.11 2.75 -11.44
CA GLY A 377 24.48 3.49 -12.53
C GLY A 377 25.18 4.83 -12.77
N ARG A 378 25.51 5.56 -11.69
CA ARG A 378 26.28 6.81 -11.78
C ARG A 378 27.65 6.64 -12.42
N ALA A 379 28.37 5.58 -12.04
CA ALA A 379 29.68 5.28 -12.60
C ALA A 379 29.60 4.92 -14.10
N GLU A 380 28.57 4.17 -14.48
CA GLU A 380 28.29 3.85 -15.87
C GLU A 380 27.97 5.10 -16.69
N THR A 381 27.05 5.97 -16.21
CA THR A 381 26.74 7.25 -16.85
C THR A 381 27.99 8.11 -17.01
N ALA A 382 28.83 8.22 -15.98
CA ALA A 382 30.07 8.98 -16.03
C ALA A 382 31.04 8.42 -17.08
N LYS A 383 31.17 7.09 -17.18
CA LYS A 383 32.00 6.42 -18.18
C LYS A 383 31.48 6.63 -19.60
N VAL A 384 30.19 6.44 -19.82
CA VAL A 384 29.54 6.52 -21.14
C VAL A 384 29.62 7.95 -21.70
N HIS A 385 29.37 8.96 -20.86
CA HIS A 385 29.34 10.36 -21.29
C HIS A 385 30.62 11.16 -20.99
N GLN A 386 31.65 10.52 -20.43
CA GLN A 386 32.92 11.15 -20.05
C GLN A 386 32.73 12.35 -19.11
N ILE A 387 32.09 12.09 -17.96
CA ILE A 387 31.87 13.07 -16.89
C ILE A 387 32.99 12.91 -15.85
N ALA A 388 33.84 13.92 -15.74
CA ALA A 388 35.04 13.91 -14.91
C ALA A 388 34.81 14.17 -13.42
N ASN A 389 33.64 14.70 -13.04
CA ASN A 389 33.33 15.21 -11.71
C ASN A 389 32.07 14.61 -11.07
N MET A 390 31.68 13.37 -11.44
CA MET A 390 30.52 12.68 -10.89
C MET A 390 30.78 12.22 -9.45
N HIS A 391 30.02 12.69 -8.47
CA HIS A 391 30.19 12.30 -7.06
C HIS A 391 29.50 10.98 -6.72
N GLU A 392 29.98 10.30 -5.68
CA GLU A 392 29.24 9.21 -5.03
C GLU A 392 28.02 9.78 -4.28
N LEU A 393 26.89 9.07 -4.35
CA LEU A 393 25.72 9.35 -3.51
C LEU A 393 25.76 8.53 -2.22
N LYS A 394 25.52 9.19 -1.10
CA LYS A 394 25.37 8.56 0.22
C LYS A 394 23.95 8.72 0.76
N TYR A 395 23.47 7.74 1.51
CA TYR A 395 22.22 7.90 2.24
C TYR A 395 22.42 8.91 3.39
N ASP A 396 21.53 9.90 3.53
CA ASP A 396 21.68 10.96 4.53
C ASP A 396 20.36 11.28 5.22
N MET A 397 20.17 10.72 6.41
CA MET A 397 19.02 11.00 7.27
C MET A 397 18.88 12.49 7.63
N ALA A 398 19.96 13.28 7.63
CA ALA A 398 19.86 14.70 7.95
C ALA A 398 19.18 15.53 6.85
N LEU A 399 18.86 14.95 5.68
CA LEU A 399 17.97 15.55 4.69
C LEU A 399 16.49 15.50 5.12
N GLU A 400 16.11 14.64 6.06
CA GLU A 400 14.75 14.55 6.60
C GLU A 400 14.25 15.91 7.12
N LYS A 401 15.14 16.71 7.72
CA LYS A 401 14.79 18.05 8.20
C LYS A 401 14.32 18.99 7.08
N GLU A 402 14.78 18.78 5.85
CA GLU A 402 14.33 19.54 4.67
C GLU A 402 13.03 18.96 4.12
N VAL A 403 12.93 17.62 4.05
CA VAL A 403 11.71 16.93 3.60
C VAL A 403 10.52 17.29 4.49
N ARG A 404 10.70 17.34 5.81
CA ARG A 404 9.64 17.68 6.79
C ARG A 404 9.16 19.14 6.74
N LYS A 405 9.87 20.03 6.03
CA LYS A 405 9.38 21.40 5.77
C LYS A 405 8.26 21.41 4.73
N MET A 406 8.13 20.36 3.91
CA MET A 406 7.05 20.22 2.95
C MET A 406 5.75 19.89 3.68
N LYS A 407 4.69 20.66 3.40
CA LYS A 407 3.36 20.51 4.03
C LYS A 407 2.26 20.18 3.03
N SER A 408 2.52 20.31 1.73
CA SER A 408 1.60 19.89 0.66
C SER A 408 2.33 19.56 -0.63
N CYS A 409 1.59 19.09 -1.64
CA CYS A 409 2.13 18.86 -2.98
C CYS A 409 2.68 20.15 -3.64
N ASP A 410 2.27 21.34 -3.20
CA ASP A 410 2.80 22.62 -3.70
C ASP A 410 4.22 22.91 -3.20
N ASP A 411 4.65 22.22 -2.15
CA ASP A 411 6.01 22.26 -1.61
C ASP A 411 6.94 21.23 -2.25
N TYR A 412 6.39 20.32 -3.07
CA TYR A 412 7.16 19.35 -3.82
C TYR A 412 7.89 20.05 -4.99
N LYS A 413 9.01 20.70 -4.68
CA LYS A 413 9.85 21.45 -5.62
C LYS A 413 11.30 21.49 -5.15
N HIS A 414 12.22 21.77 -6.07
CA HIS A 414 13.64 21.96 -5.72
C HIS A 414 13.80 23.07 -4.67
N GLY A 415 14.68 22.83 -3.71
CA GLY A 415 15.12 23.83 -2.74
C GLY A 415 16.41 24.51 -3.18
N VAL A 416 17.00 25.30 -2.27
CA VAL A 416 18.32 25.93 -2.51
C VAL A 416 19.42 24.86 -2.53
N ASN A 417 19.34 23.92 -1.59
CA ASN A 417 20.39 22.93 -1.34
C ASN A 417 19.92 21.48 -1.58
N TYR A 418 18.82 21.31 -2.32
CA TYR A 418 18.34 19.98 -2.66
C TYR A 418 17.52 19.98 -3.94
N ARG A 419 17.58 18.86 -4.65
CA ARG A 419 16.69 18.53 -5.77
C ARG A 419 15.72 17.45 -5.36
N VAL A 420 14.62 17.38 -6.09
CA VAL A 420 13.52 16.46 -5.80
C VAL A 420 13.30 15.64 -7.06
N GLU A 421 13.30 14.33 -6.94
CA GLU A 421 13.06 13.44 -8.08
C GLU A 421 11.72 13.78 -8.74
N PHE A 422 11.68 13.69 -10.07
CA PHE A 422 10.52 13.96 -10.94
C PHE A 422 10.09 15.43 -11.05
N TYR A 423 10.49 16.33 -10.14
CA TYR A 423 10.18 17.76 -10.26
C TYR A 423 11.07 18.44 -11.31
N GLY A 424 10.52 19.39 -12.07
CA GLY A 424 11.31 20.19 -13.03
C GLY A 424 12.01 19.36 -14.12
N ARG A 425 11.45 18.19 -14.45
CA ARG A 425 12.09 17.25 -15.38
C ARG A 425 12.25 17.86 -16.77
N LYS A 426 11.34 18.73 -17.24
CA LYS A 426 11.41 19.33 -18.59
C LYS A 426 12.69 20.13 -18.77
N GLU A 427 12.93 20.98 -17.79
CA GLU A 427 14.05 21.90 -17.72
C GLU A 427 15.34 21.09 -17.60
N SER A 428 15.32 20.06 -16.75
CA SER A 428 16.49 19.20 -16.51
C SER A 428 16.84 18.33 -17.73
N ASP A 429 15.83 17.80 -18.43
CA ASP A 429 15.99 17.04 -19.68
C ASP A 429 16.64 17.88 -20.78
N ALA A 430 16.27 19.17 -20.87
CA ALA A 430 16.84 20.08 -21.85
C ALA A 430 18.35 20.29 -21.61
N VAL A 431 18.75 20.52 -20.35
CA VAL A 431 20.16 20.64 -19.96
C VAL A 431 20.92 19.34 -20.23
N TRP A 432 20.35 18.20 -19.83
CA TRP A 432 20.95 16.88 -20.06
C TRP A 432 21.15 16.59 -21.54
N LYS A 433 20.13 16.79 -22.37
CA LYS A 433 20.23 16.59 -23.83
C LYS A 433 21.25 17.53 -24.47
N GLU A 434 21.40 18.75 -23.97
CA GLU A 434 22.45 19.66 -24.47
C GLU A 434 23.86 19.15 -24.11
N PHE A 435 24.06 18.68 -22.88
CA PHE A 435 25.31 18.05 -22.47
C PHE A 435 25.62 16.80 -23.32
N VAL A 436 24.66 15.88 -23.46
CA VAL A 436 24.85 14.61 -24.16
C VAL A 436 25.23 14.81 -25.63
N LYS A 437 24.67 15.83 -26.31
CA LYS A 437 25.06 16.20 -27.69
C LYS A 437 26.56 16.46 -27.87
N LYS A 438 27.21 16.98 -26.82
CA LYS A 438 28.63 17.32 -26.78
C LYS A 438 29.47 16.23 -26.11
N SER A 439 28.84 15.17 -25.60
CA SER A 439 29.50 14.07 -24.89
C SER A 439 30.00 12.97 -25.83
N ALA A 440 30.75 12.02 -25.28
CA ALA A 440 31.33 10.91 -26.05
C ALA A 440 30.26 9.98 -26.66
N ASN A 441 29.17 9.72 -25.93
CA ASN A 441 28.00 9.01 -26.43
C ASN A 441 26.84 10.00 -26.62
N LYS A 442 26.33 10.12 -27.85
CA LYS A 442 25.30 11.11 -28.21
C LYS A 442 23.86 10.60 -28.03
N THR A 443 23.67 9.36 -27.62
CA THR A 443 22.34 8.80 -27.32
C THR A 443 21.90 9.30 -25.94
N ALA A 444 20.77 10.00 -25.89
CA ALA A 444 20.23 10.58 -24.66
C ALA A 444 18.94 9.88 -24.25
N ASP A 445 18.95 9.20 -23.11
CA ASP A 445 17.73 8.84 -22.39
C ASP A 445 17.17 10.07 -21.64
N SER A 446 16.01 9.90 -21.00
CA SER A 446 15.45 10.93 -20.10
C SER A 446 16.37 11.16 -18.90
N TYR A 447 16.46 12.41 -18.45
CA TYR A 447 17.22 12.79 -17.27
C TYR A 447 16.65 12.17 -15.99
N SER A 448 17.55 11.72 -15.13
CA SER A 448 17.30 11.34 -13.73
C SER A 448 18.17 12.19 -12.82
N GLU A 449 17.72 12.49 -11.60
CA GLU A 449 18.56 13.21 -10.63
C GLU A 449 19.82 12.42 -10.25
N THR A 450 19.77 11.09 -10.37
CA THR A 450 20.97 10.25 -10.26
C THR A 450 22.02 10.55 -11.32
N SER A 451 21.71 11.26 -12.41
CA SER A 451 22.70 11.70 -13.42
C SER A 451 23.34 13.05 -13.11
N HIS A 452 22.97 13.71 -12.00
CA HIS A 452 23.55 14.99 -11.60
C HIS A 452 24.96 14.80 -10.99
N PRO A 453 26.02 15.43 -11.56
CA PRO A 453 27.40 15.18 -11.14
C PRO A 453 27.74 15.71 -9.75
N LEU A 454 27.09 16.79 -9.33
CA LEU A 454 27.37 17.47 -8.06
C LEU A 454 26.46 17.05 -6.88
N LEU A 455 25.50 16.14 -7.08
CA LEU A 455 24.72 15.59 -5.97
C LEU A 455 25.56 14.55 -5.23
N THR A 456 25.47 14.55 -3.91
CA THR A 456 26.36 13.81 -3.00
C THR A 456 25.60 12.99 -1.96
N SER A 457 24.34 13.31 -1.71
CA SER A 457 23.52 12.61 -0.74
C SER A 457 22.07 12.50 -1.17
N PHE A 458 21.33 11.55 -0.60
CA PHE A 458 19.91 11.42 -0.83
C PHE A 458 19.17 10.75 0.34
N ILE A 459 17.85 10.88 0.34
CA ILE A 459 16.92 10.22 1.28
C ILE A 459 15.64 9.80 0.55
N GLU A 460 15.00 8.73 1.00
CA GLU A 460 13.69 8.27 0.53
C GLU A 460 12.67 8.41 1.68
N CYS A 461 11.56 9.12 1.44
CA CYS A 461 10.47 9.24 2.41
C CYS A 461 9.12 8.92 1.79
N GLU A 462 8.23 8.30 2.55
CA GLU A 462 6.87 7.97 2.18
C GLU A 462 5.95 9.19 2.38
N LEU A 463 5.03 9.38 1.44
CA LEU A 463 4.09 10.49 1.45
C LEU A 463 2.74 10.03 1.99
N THR A 464 2.10 10.84 2.83
CA THR A 464 0.71 10.59 3.28
C THR A 464 -0.32 10.92 2.19
N THR A 465 0.08 11.65 1.14
CA THR A 465 -0.78 12.11 0.06
C THR A 465 -0.13 11.85 -1.30
N ASN A 466 -0.92 11.35 -2.25
CA ASN A 466 -0.47 11.17 -3.63
C ASN A 466 -0.42 12.50 -4.37
N CYS A 467 0.78 12.97 -4.73
CA CYS A 467 0.94 14.19 -5.51
C CYS A 467 0.87 13.89 -7.01
N SER A 468 0.11 14.69 -7.76
CA SER A 468 0.10 14.57 -9.22
C SER A 468 1.33 15.26 -9.82
N MET A 469 2.23 14.48 -10.42
CA MET A 469 3.39 14.98 -11.15
C MET A 469 3.17 14.84 -12.65
N LYS A 470 3.41 15.91 -13.41
CA LYS A 470 3.42 15.82 -14.87
C LYS A 470 4.63 15.01 -15.32
N THR A 471 4.43 13.85 -15.92
CA THR A 471 5.53 13.12 -16.53
C THR A 471 5.90 13.74 -17.86
N ILE A 472 7.20 13.80 -18.14
CA ILE A 472 7.72 13.99 -19.49
C ILE A 472 8.36 12.67 -19.86
N ILE A 473 7.52 11.74 -20.29
CA ILE A 473 7.99 10.64 -21.12
C ILE A 473 7.96 11.20 -22.53
N ALA A 474 9.13 11.24 -23.18
CA ALA A 474 9.23 11.68 -24.56
C ALA A 474 8.21 10.90 -25.42
N ASN A 475 7.29 11.64 -26.04
CA ASN A 475 6.28 11.21 -27.03
C ASN A 475 4.86 10.85 -26.56
N LYS A 476 4.39 11.21 -25.36
CA LYS A 476 2.94 11.17 -25.03
C LYS A 476 2.47 12.38 -24.22
N PRO A 477 1.21 12.81 -24.37
CA PRO A 477 0.64 13.88 -23.55
C PRO A 477 0.47 13.40 -22.10
N ASP A 478 1.04 14.17 -21.16
CA ASP A 478 0.77 14.27 -19.72
C ASP A 478 0.05 13.08 -19.05
N ASP A 479 0.69 11.90 -18.93
CA ASP A 479 0.29 10.91 -17.93
C ASP A 479 0.76 11.43 -16.56
N ASN A 480 -0.17 11.68 -15.64
CA ASN A 480 0.16 12.08 -14.27
C ASN A 480 0.76 10.88 -13.51
N PHE A 481 1.96 11.03 -12.98
CA PHE A 481 2.59 10.07 -12.07
C PHE A 481 2.26 10.45 -10.62
N TYR A 482 1.90 9.44 -9.82
CA TYR A 482 1.53 9.60 -8.42
C TYR A 482 2.56 8.88 -7.54
N PRO A 483 3.69 9.52 -7.18
CA PRO A 483 4.65 8.92 -6.27
C PRO A 483 4.02 8.67 -4.91
N THR A 484 4.22 7.47 -4.37
CA THR A 484 3.99 7.14 -2.95
C THR A 484 5.19 7.48 -2.07
N PHE A 485 6.32 7.85 -2.69
CA PHE A 485 7.56 8.21 -2.03
C PHE A 485 8.24 9.42 -2.71
N ILE A 486 8.95 10.22 -1.92
CA ILE A 486 9.79 11.33 -2.36
C ILE A 486 11.26 10.95 -2.21
N HIS A 487 12.04 11.21 -3.25
CA HIS A 487 13.50 11.20 -3.17
C HIS A 487 14.01 12.63 -3.18
N LEU A 488 14.73 13.00 -2.11
CA LEU A 488 15.42 14.28 -2.01
C LEU A 488 16.91 14.04 -2.20
N TYR A 489 17.57 14.83 -3.04
CA TYR A 489 19.01 14.74 -3.28
C TYR A 489 19.71 16.03 -2.88
N GLY A 490 20.74 15.93 -2.04
CA GLY A 490 21.58 17.03 -1.61
C GLY A 490 22.94 17.05 -2.31
N TRP A 491 23.72 18.13 -2.22
CA TRP A 491 23.46 19.38 -1.48
C TRP A 491 23.13 20.56 -2.40
N ARG A 492 22.93 20.34 -3.69
CA ARG A 492 22.73 21.41 -4.69
C ARG A 492 21.31 21.38 -5.19
N GLY A 493 20.63 22.53 -5.23
CA GLY A 493 19.28 22.66 -5.78
C GLY A 493 19.21 22.97 -7.28
N THR A 494 20.31 23.47 -7.84
CA THR A 494 20.38 23.94 -9.23
C THR A 494 21.09 22.93 -10.14
N LEU A 495 20.68 22.92 -11.41
CA LEU A 495 21.30 22.15 -12.49
C LEU A 495 21.57 23.08 -13.67
N SER A 496 22.80 23.04 -14.18
CA SER A 496 23.27 23.83 -15.31
C SER A 496 24.24 23.04 -16.17
N LEU A 497 24.42 23.45 -17.42
CA LEU A 497 25.35 22.78 -18.34
C LEU A 497 26.79 22.76 -17.80
N SER A 498 27.21 23.83 -17.12
CA SER A 498 28.55 23.95 -16.52
C SER A 498 28.80 22.99 -15.36
N ASP A 499 27.77 22.40 -14.77
CA ASP A 499 27.94 21.41 -13.70
C ASP A 499 28.56 20.11 -14.22
N TYR A 500 28.43 19.84 -15.53
CA TYR A 500 29.07 18.71 -16.20
C TYR A 500 30.45 19.08 -16.71
N GLN A 501 31.48 18.47 -16.13
CA GLN A 501 32.85 18.67 -16.59
C GLN A 501 33.29 17.50 -17.45
N HIS A 502 33.66 17.76 -18.70
CA HIS A 502 34.18 16.73 -19.59
C HIS A 502 35.56 16.21 -19.15
N GLY A 503 35.76 14.91 -19.33
CA GLY A 503 37.04 14.22 -19.15
C GLY A 503 36.86 12.78 -18.67
N PRO A 504 37.95 12.02 -18.49
CA PRO A 504 37.88 10.67 -17.92
C PRO A 504 37.18 10.69 -16.56
N PRO A 505 36.38 9.66 -16.23
CA PRO A 505 35.74 9.55 -14.92
C PRO A 505 36.71 9.78 -13.77
N GLY A 506 36.30 10.64 -12.85
CA GLY A 506 37.06 11.01 -11.67
C GLY A 506 38.31 11.87 -11.89
N SER A 507 38.63 12.28 -13.12
CA SER A 507 39.83 13.10 -13.41
C SER A 507 39.78 14.52 -12.83
N LYS A 508 38.61 14.99 -12.39
CA LYS A 508 38.42 16.30 -11.77
C LYS A 508 37.89 16.22 -10.35
N CYS A 509 38.09 15.09 -9.67
CA CYS A 509 37.77 14.98 -8.24
C CYS A 509 38.82 15.68 -7.39
N THR A 510 38.39 16.61 -6.54
CA THR A 510 39.28 17.37 -5.65
C THR A 510 39.66 16.59 -4.38
N HIS A 511 38.86 15.61 -3.96
CA HIS A 511 39.07 14.83 -2.73
C HIS A 511 39.32 13.34 -3.01
N GLY A 512 39.84 13.03 -4.19
CA GLY A 512 40.04 11.65 -4.63
C GLY A 512 38.77 10.97 -5.13
N LYS A 513 38.89 9.68 -5.42
CA LYS A 513 37.85 8.88 -6.06
C LYS A 513 37.64 7.53 -5.38
N THR A 514 36.43 7.00 -5.50
CA THR A 514 36.07 5.66 -5.05
C THR A 514 36.60 4.59 -6.02
N LYS A 515 36.41 3.32 -5.70
CA LYS A 515 36.74 2.19 -6.60
C LYS A 515 35.91 2.20 -7.90
N LEU A 516 34.81 2.94 -7.93
CA LEU A 516 33.94 3.11 -9.11
C LEU A 516 34.31 4.36 -9.93
N ASP A 517 35.45 5.00 -9.65
CA ASP A 517 35.88 6.27 -10.26
C ASP A 517 34.92 7.45 -10.04
N LEU A 518 34.10 7.38 -8.98
CA LEU A 518 33.24 8.49 -8.53
C LEU A 518 33.99 9.39 -7.55
N CYS A 519 33.73 10.69 -7.58
CA CYS A 519 34.31 11.67 -6.67
C CYS A 519 33.81 11.49 -5.24
N ILE A 520 34.74 11.54 -4.29
CA ILE A 520 34.43 11.60 -2.87
C ILE A 520 34.05 13.03 -2.53
N SER A 521 32.89 13.21 -1.89
CA SER A 521 32.42 14.53 -1.47
C SER A 521 33.17 15.03 -0.24
N PRO A 522 33.44 16.35 -0.15
CA PRO A 522 34.01 16.94 1.06
C PRO A 522 33.04 16.84 2.25
N PRO A 523 33.53 17.01 3.49
CA PRO A 523 32.69 17.10 4.67
C PRO A 523 31.62 18.20 4.53
N ARG A 524 30.41 17.94 5.04
CA ARG A 524 29.25 18.85 4.93
C ARG A 524 29.53 20.26 5.44
N SER A 525 30.39 20.41 6.45
CA SER A 525 30.79 21.70 7.00
C SER A 525 31.50 22.61 5.99
N GLU A 526 32.26 22.05 5.05
CA GLU A 526 32.98 22.81 4.02
C GLU A 526 32.04 23.20 2.85
N ILE A 527 31.04 22.35 2.61
CA ILE A 527 30.00 22.52 1.60
C ILE A 527 29.06 23.67 1.95
N GLU A 528 28.62 23.77 3.20
CA GLU A 528 27.68 24.82 3.64
C GLU A 528 28.30 26.23 3.57
N THR A 529 29.62 26.36 3.71
CA THR A 529 30.36 27.62 3.56
C THR A 529 30.51 28.13 2.13
N THR A 530 30.24 27.31 1.11
CA THR A 530 30.37 27.69 -0.32
C THR A 530 29.03 27.93 -1.02
N ALA A 531 27.90 27.80 -0.32
CA ALA A 531 26.58 28.09 -0.87
C ALA A 531 26.33 29.61 -1.03
N PRO A 532 25.56 30.06 -2.04
CA PRO A 532 25.20 31.47 -2.17
C PRO A 532 24.35 31.90 -0.97
N SER A 533 24.90 32.79 -0.13
CA SER A 533 24.23 33.33 1.05
C SER A 533 23.00 34.15 0.67
N ARG A 534 21.84 33.82 1.25
CA ARG A 534 20.65 34.69 1.29
C ARG A 534 21.03 36.01 1.96
N SER A 535 20.91 37.12 1.24
CA SER A 535 20.87 38.47 1.82
C SER A 535 19.54 38.63 2.57
N ASN A 536 19.55 38.43 3.88
CA ASN A 536 18.49 38.93 4.77
C ASN A 536 19.13 39.85 5.80
N SER A 537 18.94 41.15 5.59
CA SER A 537 18.77 42.09 6.68
C SER A 537 17.52 41.67 7.46
N ASP A 538 17.69 41.24 8.70
CA ASP A 538 17.16 41.98 9.84
C ASP A 538 17.53 41.27 11.15
N ALA A 539 17.98 42.10 12.09
CA ALA A 539 18.61 41.73 13.34
C ALA A 539 17.60 41.68 14.50
N ASN A 540 18.07 41.03 15.58
CA ASN A 540 17.64 41.07 16.99
C ASN A 540 16.40 40.24 17.39
N GLY A 541 16.44 39.43 18.46
CA GLY A 541 17.50 39.26 19.44
C GLY A 541 17.23 38.17 20.50
N SER A 542 18.32 37.81 21.17
CA SER A 542 18.50 37.42 22.58
C SER A 542 17.73 36.24 23.21
N SER A 543 18.47 35.13 23.37
CA SER A 543 18.84 34.46 24.64
C SER A 543 17.91 34.55 25.86
N SER A 544 17.56 33.38 26.42
CA SER A 544 17.84 33.01 27.83
C SER A 544 17.28 31.61 28.14
N GLY A 545 18.13 30.69 28.57
CA GLY A 545 17.69 29.42 29.17
C GLY A 545 17.19 29.59 30.60
N ASN A 546 16.53 28.55 31.12
CA ASN A 546 16.71 28.10 32.50
C ASN A 546 16.13 26.69 32.71
N ASN A 547 16.89 25.91 33.46
CA ASN A 547 16.58 24.59 34.00
C ASN A 547 15.66 24.70 35.23
N GLY A 548 14.92 23.62 35.50
CA GLY A 548 14.22 23.34 36.74
C GLY A 548 12.96 22.53 36.41
N GLY A 549 12.63 21.43 37.06
CA GLY A 549 13.09 20.76 38.26
C GLY A 549 12.02 19.69 38.51
N SER A 550 12.45 18.51 38.93
CA SER A 550 11.61 17.34 39.20
C SER A 550 10.63 17.60 40.34
N GLU A 551 9.34 17.32 40.11
CA GLU A 551 8.38 17.01 41.18
C GLU A 551 7.64 15.72 40.82
N GLY A 552 7.80 14.71 41.68
CA GLY A 552 7.12 13.42 41.57
C GLY A 552 5.64 13.54 41.96
N MET A 553 4.78 13.00 41.11
CA MET A 553 3.38 12.75 41.47
C MET A 553 3.10 11.25 41.37
N ASN A 554 2.64 10.68 42.48
CA ASN A 554 2.07 9.34 42.57
C ASN A 554 0.91 9.22 41.57
N SER A 555 1.04 8.34 40.57
CA SER A 555 0.00 8.10 39.56
C SER A 555 -0.69 6.77 39.84
N PHE A 556 -2.02 6.81 39.97
CA PHE A 556 -2.89 5.64 39.94
C PHE A 556 -3.20 5.32 38.46
N PHE A 557 -2.80 4.13 37.99
CA PHE A 557 -2.88 3.74 36.58
C PHE A 557 -4.14 2.91 36.26
N VAL A 558 -4.74 3.18 35.09
CA VAL A 558 -6.08 2.78 34.66
C VAL A 558 -5.97 2.49 33.13
N TYR A 559 -6.52 1.41 32.55
CA TYR A 559 -6.24 0.97 31.15
C TYR A 559 -7.49 0.81 30.25
N LEU A 560 -7.34 0.65 28.93
CA LEU A 560 -8.40 0.32 27.95
C LEU A 560 -7.82 -0.46 26.74
N SER A 561 -8.24 -1.71 26.51
CA SER A 561 -7.92 -2.48 25.29
C SER A 561 -9.11 -2.62 24.35
N ILE A 562 -8.82 -2.60 23.04
CA ILE A 562 -9.73 -2.98 21.97
C ILE A 562 -8.92 -3.96 21.12
N ALA A 563 -9.26 -5.25 21.12
CA ALA A 563 -8.54 -6.26 20.34
C ALA A 563 -9.38 -6.75 19.15
N PHE A 564 -8.74 -6.86 17.98
CA PHE A 564 -9.13 -7.77 16.90
C PHE A 564 -8.17 -8.96 16.87
N VAL A 565 -8.75 -10.12 16.57
CA VAL A 565 -8.19 -11.47 16.66
C VAL A 565 -7.09 -11.72 15.61
N SER A 566 -5.90 -12.11 16.06
CA SER A 566 -4.92 -12.86 15.26
C SER A 566 -5.15 -14.36 15.51
N LEU A 567 -5.60 -15.10 14.50
CA LEU A 567 -5.63 -16.56 14.54
C LEU A 567 -4.46 -17.08 13.70
N PHE A 568 -3.50 -17.71 14.38
CA PHE A 568 -2.56 -18.66 13.79
C PHE A 568 -3.33 -19.93 13.38
N LEU A 569 -3.09 -20.40 12.16
CA LEU A 569 -2.99 -21.81 11.83
C LEU A 569 -1.58 -22.06 11.32
#